data_AF-A0A4Q6AX00-F1
#
_entry.id   AF-A0A4Q6AX00-F1
#
_cell.length_a   1.000
_cell.length_b   1.000
_cell.length_c   1.000
_cell.angle_alpha   90.00
_cell.angle_beta   90.00
_cell.angle_gamma   90.00
#
_symmetry.space_group_name_H-M   'P 1'
#
loop_
_entity.id
_entity.type
_entity.pdbx_description
1 polymer ?
#
loop_
_entity_poly.entity_id
_entity_poly.type
_entity_poly.pdbx_seq_one_letter_code
_entity_poly.pdbx_strand_id
1 'polypeptide(L)'
;METKQHPTGEATPSPSHEPLFSDLADTKPYEKSLRTARIWLYVLTALQIGLGIYEYSTLDPSLALFALLIDAGIGILFFGLALWSYKKPAASFLTALIVYVVIYIGAGILEPANLYKGVLLKIFIVFALVKAYKDAREVEKWKESIGTV
;
A
#
# COMPACT_ATOMS: atom_id res chain seq x y z
N MET A 1 -42.19 -66.62 12.67
CA MET A 1 -42.67 -65.23 12.72
C MET A 1 -41.44 -64.36 12.90
N GLU A 2 -40.81 -63.98 11.78
CA GLU A 2 -39.57 -63.20 11.78
C GLU A 2 -39.89 -61.78 11.31
N THR A 3 -39.77 -60.82 12.23
CA THR A 3 -39.87 -59.39 11.96
C THR A 3 -38.64 -58.94 11.18
N LYS A 4 -38.83 -58.63 9.89
CA LYS A 4 -37.80 -57.98 9.06
C LYS A 4 -37.50 -56.60 9.62
N GLN A 5 -36.25 -56.41 10.04
CA GLN A 5 -35.69 -55.12 10.42
C GLN A 5 -35.69 -54.18 9.21
N HIS A 6 -36.17 -52.96 9.45
CA HIS A 6 -36.13 -51.83 8.54
C HIS A 6 -34.66 -51.39 8.37
N PRO A 7 -34.12 -51.24 7.15
CA PRO A 7 -32.80 -50.65 6.98
C PRO A 7 -32.88 -49.17 7.36
N THR A 8 -32.08 -48.80 8.36
CA THR A 8 -31.79 -47.44 8.78
C THR A 8 -31.41 -46.60 7.57
N GLY A 9 -32.22 -45.58 7.27
CA GLY A 9 -31.91 -44.62 6.22
C GLY A 9 -30.55 -44.00 6.49
N GLU A 10 -29.58 -44.32 5.65
CA GLU A 10 -28.35 -43.56 5.52
C GLU A 10 -28.74 -42.14 5.15
N ALA A 11 -28.64 -41.23 6.12
CA ALA A 11 -28.68 -39.81 5.88
C ALA A 11 -27.47 -39.48 4.99
N THR A 12 -27.74 -39.39 3.68
CA THR A 12 -26.85 -38.78 2.71
C THR A 12 -26.50 -37.39 3.25
N PRO A 13 -25.21 -37.04 3.45
CA PRO A 13 -24.86 -35.70 3.87
C PRO A 13 -25.31 -34.73 2.77
N SER A 14 -26.33 -33.94 3.09
CA SER A 14 -26.89 -32.94 2.20
C SER A 14 -25.80 -31.94 1.80
N PRO A 15 -25.62 -31.65 0.49
CA PRO A 15 -24.66 -30.65 0.02
C PRO A 15 -25.24 -29.27 0.28
N SER A 16 -25.22 -28.84 1.54
CA SER A 16 -25.89 -27.62 1.99
C SER A 16 -24.88 -26.56 2.38
N HIS A 17 -24.61 -25.71 1.39
CA HIS A 17 -24.16 -24.32 1.47
C HIS A 17 -22.73 -24.07 1.94
N GLU A 18 -21.84 -23.75 0.99
CA GLU A 18 -20.81 -22.73 1.28
C GLU A 18 -21.53 -21.52 1.89
N PRO A 19 -21.15 -21.06 3.09
CA PRO A 19 -21.83 -19.93 3.70
C PRO A 19 -21.61 -18.72 2.80
N LEU A 20 -22.67 -18.22 2.15
CA LEU A 20 -22.70 -17.03 1.29
C LEU A 20 -21.97 -15.79 1.88
N PHE A 21 -21.77 -15.78 3.19
CA PHE A 21 -21.07 -14.76 3.95
C PHE A 21 -19.54 -14.91 4.00
N SER A 22 -18.95 -16.03 3.58
CA SER A 22 -17.48 -16.23 3.56
C SER A 22 -16.81 -15.46 2.42
N ASP A 23 -17.47 -15.36 1.26
CA ASP A 23 -17.01 -14.53 0.14
C ASP A 23 -17.09 -13.02 0.47
N LEU A 24 -18.08 -12.63 1.28
CA LEU A 24 -18.25 -11.24 1.72
C LEU A 24 -17.27 -10.85 2.85
N ALA A 25 -16.74 -11.83 3.58
CA ALA A 25 -15.76 -11.61 4.64
C ALA A 25 -14.30 -11.74 4.15
N ASP A 26 -14.08 -12.10 2.89
CA ASP A 26 -12.73 -12.31 2.37
C ASP A 26 -12.03 -10.98 2.07
N THR A 27 -11.31 -10.48 3.08
CA THR A 27 -10.49 -9.27 2.95
C THR A 27 -9.05 -9.55 2.47
N LYS A 28 -8.67 -10.83 2.30
CA LYS A 28 -7.34 -11.24 1.83
C LYS A 28 -6.88 -10.56 0.54
N PRO A 29 -7.71 -10.36 -0.50
CA PRO A 29 -7.27 -9.66 -1.71
C PRO A 29 -6.85 -8.21 -1.41
N TYR A 30 -7.56 -7.52 -0.51
CA TYR A 30 -7.23 -6.16 -0.11
C TYR A 30 -5.93 -6.12 0.72
N GLU A 31 -5.75 -7.03 1.68
CA GLU A 31 -4.55 -7.08 2.52
C GLU A 31 -3.26 -7.19 1.70
N LYS A 32 -3.29 -7.99 0.62
CA LYS A 32 -2.15 -8.11 -0.30
C LYS A 32 -1.78 -6.77 -0.91
N SER A 33 -2.77 -6.01 -1.37
CA SER A 33 -2.55 -4.68 -1.96
C SER A 33 -1.98 -3.68 -0.94
N LEU A 34 -2.53 -3.67 0.29
CA LEU A 34 -2.01 -2.83 1.39
C LEU A 34 -0.58 -3.18 1.76
N ARG A 35 -0.21 -4.47 1.73
CA ARG A 35 1.18 -4.91 1.95
C ARG A 35 2.09 -4.46 0.81
N THR A 36 1.66 -4.61 -0.44
CA THR A 36 2.43 -4.16 -1.60
C THR A 36 2.68 -2.66 -1.57
N ALA A 37 1.68 -1.83 -1.26
CA ALA A 37 1.91 -0.38 -1.17
C ALA A 37 2.80 0.04 0.00
N ARG A 38 2.74 -0.66 1.14
CA ARG A 38 3.72 -0.47 2.23
C ARG A 38 5.15 -0.71 1.77
N ILE A 39 5.36 -1.79 0.99
CA ILE A 39 6.67 -2.07 0.39
C ILE A 39 7.10 -0.90 -0.51
N TRP A 40 6.19 -0.34 -1.32
CA TRP A 40 6.50 0.83 -2.14
C TRP A 40 6.89 2.07 -1.32
N LEU A 41 6.30 2.29 -0.14
CA LEU A 41 6.72 3.38 0.76
C LEU A 41 8.14 3.14 1.32
N TYR A 42 8.50 1.89 1.63
CA TYR A 42 9.87 1.55 2.01
C TYR A 42 10.85 1.68 0.84
N VAL A 43 10.43 1.32 -0.37
CA VAL A 43 11.23 1.54 -1.59
C VAL A 43 11.47 3.03 -1.81
N LEU A 44 10.45 3.88 -1.63
CA LEU A 44 10.61 5.33 -1.69
C LEU A 44 11.58 5.85 -0.64
N THR A 45 11.49 5.35 0.59
CA THR A 45 12.41 5.69 1.68
C THR A 45 13.86 5.39 1.28
N ALA A 46 14.12 4.15 0.83
CA ALA A 46 15.45 3.73 0.43
C ALA A 46 15.96 4.49 -0.80
N LEU A 47 15.08 4.74 -1.78
CA LEU A 47 15.41 5.50 -2.97
C LEU A 47 15.80 6.94 -2.63
N GLN A 48 15.04 7.60 -1.76
CA GLN A 48 15.31 8.99 -1.39
C GLN A 48 16.64 9.11 -0.63
N ILE A 49 16.90 8.22 0.32
CA ILE A 49 18.19 8.19 1.03
C ILE A 49 19.34 7.90 0.05
N GLY A 50 19.14 6.97 -0.88
CA GLY A 50 20.13 6.65 -1.92
C GLY A 50 20.43 7.84 -2.83
N LEU A 51 19.41 8.62 -3.22
CA LEU A 51 19.56 9.85 -3.99
C LEU A 51 20.36 10.89 -3.22
N GLY A 52 20.01 11.14 -1.95
CA GLY A 52 20.76 12.11 -1.14
C GLY A 52 22.23 11.73 -0.98
N ILE A 53 22.55 10.44 -0.82
CA ILE A 53 23.93 9.95 -0.78
C ILE A 53 24.64 10.16 -2.13
N TYR A 54 23.97 9.88 -3.24
CA TYR A 54 24.50 10.10 -4.57
C TYR A 54 24.79 11.59 -4.84
N GLU A 55 23.84 12.47 -4.50
CA GLU A 55 23.98 13.92 -4.62
C GLU A 55 25.11 14.45 -3.74
N TYR A 56 25.28 13.90 -2.53
CA TYR A 56 26.39 14.26 -1.65
C TYR A 56 27.77 14.02 -2.27
N SER A 57 27.90 13.01 -3.13
CA SER A 57 29.16 12.67 -3.81
C SER A 57 29.40 13.42 -5.13
N THR A 58 28.39 14.09 -5.67
CA THR A 58 28.43 14.68 -7.02
C THR A 58 28.29 16.20 -7.01
N LEU A 59 27.62 16.77 -6.00
CA LEU A 59 27.44 18.20 -5.83
C LEU A 59 28.58 18.85 -5.05
N ASP A 60 28.69 20.18 -5.16
CA ASP A 60 29.61 20.96 -4.35
C ASP A 60 29.33 20.77 -2.83
N PRO A 61 30.35 20.71 -1.97
CA PRO A 61 30.20 20.36 -0.56
C PRO A 61 29.19 21.23 0.22
N SER A 62 29.06 22.50 -0.15
CA SER A 62 28.14 23.44 0.47
C SER A 62 26.68 23.14 0.15
N LEU A 63 26.38 22.64 -1.06
CA LEU A 63 25.02 22.30 -1.51
C LEU A 63 24.67 20.84 -1.20
N ALA A 64 25.65 19.95 -1.29
CA ALA A 64 25.57 18.52 -1.02
C ALA A 64 24.93 18.21 0.34
N LEU A 65 25.33 18.93 1.39
CA LEU A 65 24.79 18.70 2.74
C LEU A 65 23.31 19.08 2.84
N PHE A 66 22.89 20.20 2.23
CA PHE A 66 21.48 20.61 2.23
C PHE A 66 20.62 19.62 1.45
N ALA A 67 21.09 19.21 0.27
CA ALA A 67 20.41 18.22 -0.56
C ALA A 67 20.21 16.90 0.20
N LEU A 68 21.28 16.36 0.80
CA LEU A 68 21.24 15.16 1.62
C LEU A 68 20.24 15.27 2.79
N LEU A 69 20.21 16.40 3.48
CA LEU A 69 19.28 16.61 4.61
C LEU A 69 17.82 16.68 4.16
N ILE A 70 17.55 17.35 3.04
CA ILE A 70 16.20 17.41 2.45
C ILE A 70 15.75 16.01 2.04
N ASP A 71 16.59 15.27 1.33
CA ASP A 71 16.31 13.91 0.88
C ASP A 71 16.14 12.93 2.03
N ALA A 72 17.00 12.99 3.04
CA ALA A 72 16.85 12.20 4.25
C ALA A 72 15.53 12.53 4.97
N GLY A 73 15.17 13.82 5.06
CA GLY A 73 13.91 14.27 5.64
C GLY A 73 12.69 13.73 4.89
N ILE A 74 12.70 13.79 3.57
CA ILE A 74 11.65 13.21 2.71
C ILE A 74 11.60 11.68 2.87
N GLY A 75 12.75 11.01 2.93
CA GLY A 75 12.83 9.57 3.17
C GLY A 75 12.19 9.17 4.51
N ILE A 76 12.54 9.89 5.58
CA ILE A 76 11.96 9.70 6.91
C ILE A 76 10.44 9.94 6.89
N LEU A 77 9.96 10.93 6.13
CA LEU A 77 8.53 11.19 5.97
C LEU A 77 7.82 9.98 5.34
N PHE A 78 8.33 9.43 4.24
CA PHE A 78 7.76 8.24 3.62
C PHE A 78 7.83 7.01 4.51
N PHE A 79 8.91 6.86 5.28
CA PHE A 79 9.03 5.80 6.28
C PHE A 79 7.98 5.95 7.39
N GLY A 80 7.77 7.16 7.89
CA GLY A 80 6.73 7.48 8.86
C GLY A 80 5.33 7.15 8.34
N LEU A 81 5.05 7.47 7.07
CA LEU A 81 3.81 7.06 6.40
C LEU A 81 3.71 5.53 6.29
N ALA A 82 4.80 4.83 5.94
CA ALA A 82 4.81 3.38 5.90
C ALA A 82 4.40 2.76 7.25
N LEU A 83 4.92 3.28 8.36
CA LEU A 83 4.53 2.85 9.71
C LEU A 83 3.11 3.26 10.08
N TRP A 84 2.67 4.45 9.67
CA TRP A 84 1.32 4.93 9.98
C TRP A 84 0.22 4.19 9.22
N SER A 85 0.55 3.65 8.04
CA SER A 85 -0.38 2.86 7.23
C SER A 85 -0.90 1.58 7.92
N TYR A 86 -0.23 1.08 8.96
CA TYR A 86 -0.73 -0.04 9.77
C TYR A 86 -1.96 0.34 10.60
N LYS A 87 -2.09 1.62 10.97
CA LYS A 87 -3.21 2.14 11.77
C LYS A 87 -4.30 2.76 10.89
N LYS A 88 -3.90 3.58 9.91
CA LYS A 88 -4.80 4.30 9.00
C LYS A 88 -4.31 4.18 7.55
N PRO A 89 -4.56 3.05 6.88
CA PRO A 89 -4.01 2.76 5.57
C PRO A 89 -4.46 3.76 4.50
N ALA A 90 -5.76 4.09 4.42
CA ALA A 90 -6.24 4.98 3.36
C ALA A 90 -5.66 6.39 3.49
N ALA A 91 -5.73 6.96 4.69
CA ALA A 91 -5.16 8.28 4.97
C ALA A 91 -3.66 8.33 4.67
N SER A 92 -2.92 7.27 5.03
CA SER A 92 -1.49 7.20 4.78
C SER A 92 -1.15 7.13 3.29
N PHE A 93 -1.83 6.28 2.51
CA PHE A 93 -1.53 6.15 1.08
C PHE A 93 -1.94 7.39 0.29
N LEU A 94 -3.06 8.03 0.67
CA LEU A 94 -3.46 9.30 0.07
C LEU A 94 -2.43 10.40 0.37
N THR A 95 -1.99 10.52 1.62
CA THR A 95 -0.97 11.50 2.01
C THR A 95 0.33 11.25 1.27
N ALA A 96 0.78 10.00 1.20
CA ALA A 96 1.97 9.63 0.45
C ALA A 96 1.87 10.00 -1.03
N LEU A 97 0.72 9.76 -1.66
CA LEU A 97 0.48 10.11 -3.05
C LEU A 97 0.57 11.63 -3.27
N ILE A 98 -0.05 12.43 -2.40
CA ILE A 98 -0.02 13.90 -2.50
C ILE A 98 1.42 14.41 -2.33
N VAL A 99 2.10 13.98 -1.27
CA VAL A 99 3.49 14.35 -0.98
C VAL A 99 4.40 14.00 -2.15
N TYR A 100 4.27 12.78 -2.68
CA TYR A 100 5.03 12.31 -3.83
C TYR A 100 4.84 13.23 -5.04
N VAL A 101 3.60 13.52 -5.42
CA VAL A 101 3.30 14.38 -6.57
C VAL A 101 3.86 15.80 -6.36
N VAL A 102 3.70 16.38 -5.17
CA VAL A 102 4.23 17.72 -4.86
C VAL A 102 5.75 17.78 -4.99
N ILE A 103 6.46 16.79 -4.44
CA ILE A 103 7.93 16.71 -4.51
C ILE A 103 8.39 16.64 -5.96
N TYR A 104 7.78 15.78 -6.78
CA TYR A 104 8.21 15.62 -8.18
C TYR A 104 7.84 16.80 -9.07
N ILE A 105 6.71 17.47 -8.81
CA ILE A 105 6.39 18.73 -9.49
C ILE A 105 7.42 19.80 -9.12
N GLY A 106 7.71 19.97 -7.82
CA GLY A 106 8.72 20.93 -7.35
C GLY A 106 10.10 20.67 -7.95
N ALA A 107 10.56 19.41 -7.93
CA ALA A 107 11.82 19.02 -8.53
C ALA A 107 11.85 19.25 -10.06
N GLY A 108 10.73 19.02 -10.74
CA GLY A 108 10.60 19.25 -12.18
C GLY A 108 10.63 20.73 -12.58
N ILE A 109 10.22 21.64 -11.70
CA ILE A 109 10.33 23.10 -11.91
C ILE A 109 11.80 23.53 -11.83
N LEU A 110 12.59 22.94 -10.93
CA LEU A 110 14.02 23.24 -10.78
C LEU A 110 14.84 22.67 -11.94
N GLU A 111 14.60 21.40 -12.30
CA GLU A 111 15.26 20.74 -13.42
C GLU A 111 14.28 19.82 -14.16
N PRO A 112 13.80 20.22 -15.35
CA PRO A 112 12.81 19.44 -16.12
C PRO A 112 13.27 18.03 -16.49
N ALA A 113 14.60 17.81 -16.61
CA ALA A 113 15.18 16.49 -16.87
C ALA A 113 14.81 15.48 -15.78
N ASN A 114 14.59 15.94 -14.54
CA ASN A 114 14.20 15.08 -13.43
C ASN A 114 12.80 14.51 -13.58
N LEU A 115 11.93 15.09 -14.41
CA LEU A 115 10.60 14.52 -14.69
C LEU A 115 10.71 13.24 -15.53
N TYR A 116 11.56 13.23 -16.55
CA TYR A 116 11.71 12.13 -17.49
C TYR A 116 12.59 11.00 -16.96
N LYS A 117 13.62 11.32 -16.15
CA LYS A 117 14.46 10.30 -15.50
C LYS A 117 13.63 9.43 -14.58
N GLY A 118 13.73 8.11 -14.77
CA GLY A 118 13.04 7.12 -13.96
C GLY A 118 11.51 7.16 -14.06
N VAL A 119 10.93 7.77 -15.10
CA VAL A 119 9.47 7.96 -15.23
C VAL A 119 8.68 6.66 -15.11
N LEU A 120 9.20 5.53 -15.61
CA LEU A 120 8.59 4.21 -15.45
C LEU A 120 8.38 3.86 -13.98
N LEU A 121 9.42 4.01 -13.15
CA LEU A 121 9.35 3.72 -11.71
C LEU A 121 8.28 4.59 -11.03
N LYS A 122 8.21 5.87 -11.41
CA LYS A 122 7.23 6.81 -10.86
C LYS A 122 5.80 6.42 -11.19
N ILE A 123 5.55 6.01 -12.43
CA ILE A 123 4.24 5.51 -12.86
C ILE A 123 3.86 4.27 -12.03
N PHE A 124 4.78 3.33 -11.82
CA PHE A 124 4.53 2.15 -10.98
C PHE A 124 4.20 2.51 -9.53
N ILE A 125 4.94 3.45 -8.94
CA ILE A 125 4.69 3.94 -7.57
C ILE A 125 3.29 4.57 -7.47
N VAL A 126 2.96 5.47 -8.40
CA VAL A 126 1.64 6.13 -8.42
C VAL A 126 0.53 5.10 -8.57
N PHE A 127 0.67 4.16 -9.50
CA PHE A 127 -0.31 3.10 -9.71
C PHE A 127 -0.51 2.24 -8.45
N ALA A 128 0.59 1.84 -7.81
CA ALA A 128 0.54 1.04 -6.58
C ALA A 128 -0.13 1.80 -5.42
N LEU A 129 0.18 3.09 -5.24
CA LEU A 129 -0.41 3.93 -4.20
C LEU A 129 -1.90 4.18 -4.45
N VAL A 130 -2.29 4.50 -5.69
CA VAL A 130 -3.70 4.72 -6.06
C VAL A 130 -4.52 3.46 -5.85
N LYS A 131 -3.99 2.30 -6.28
CA LYS A 131 -4.67 1.01 -6.07
C LYS A 131 -4.84 0.72 -4.58
N ALA A 132 -3.77 0.82 -3.80
CA ALA A 132 -3.86 0.54 -2.37
C ALA A 132 -4.73 1.53 -1.60
N TYR A 133 -4.79 2.79 -2.03
CA TYR A 133 -5.74 3.75 -1.46
C TYR A 133 -7.20 3.31 -1.67
N LYS A 134 -7.56 2.88 -2.89
CA LYS A 134 -8.90 2.38 -3.19
C LYS A 134 -9.25 1.16 -2.33
N ASP A 135 -8.33 0.20 -2.29
CA ASP A 135 -8.48 -1.04 -1.53
C ASP A 135 -8.57 -0.76 -0.01
N ALA A 136 -7.78 0.19 0.50
CA ALA A 136 -7.82 0.62 1.89
C ALA A 136 -9.17 1.25 2.26
N ARG A 137 -9.71 2.11 1.39
CA ARG A 137 -11.01 2.75 1.58
C ARG A 137 -12.15 1.74 1.61
N GLU A 138 -12.08 0.69 0.80
CA GLU A 138 -13.08 -0.37 0.78
C GLU A 138 -13.07 -1.17 2.08
N VAL A 139 -11.89 -1.56 2.56
CA VAL A 139 -11.73 -2.23 3.86
C VAL A 139 -12.21 -1.35 5.01
N GLU A 140 -11.88 -0.05 5.01
CA GLU A 140 -12.34 0.89 6.04
C GLU A 140 -13.88 1.02 6.05
N LYS A 141 -14.51 1.21 4.88
CA LYS A 141 -15.97 1.27 4.77
C LYS A 141 -16.66 0.00 5.27
N TRP A 142 -16.08 -1.16 4.96
CA TRP A 142 -16.62 -2.42 5.45
C TRP A 142 -16.55 -2.48 6.99
N LYS A 143 -15.41 -2.13 7.57
CA LYS A 143 -15.24 -2.07 9.03
C LYS A 143 -16.21 -1.08 9.69
N GLU A 144 -16.46 0.07 9.05
CA GLU A 144 -17.43 1.08 9.50
C GLU A 144 -18.85 0.48 9.50
N SER A 145 -19.22 -0.26 8.44
CA SER A 145 -20.56 -0.86 8.32
C SER A 145 -20.86 -1.93 9.37
N ILE A 146 -19.83 -2.59 9.91
CA ILE A 146 -19.95 -3.61 10.96
C ILE A 146 -19.62 -3.08 12.36
N GLY A 147 -19.37 -1.76 12.52
CA GLY A 147 -19.14 -1.10 13.81
C GLY A 147 -17.81 -1.45 14.48
N THR A 148 -16.76 -1.78 13.72
CA THR A 148 -15.45 -2.23 14.26
C THR A 148 -14.32 -1.21 14.13
N VAL A 149 -14.63 0.05 13.83
CA VAL A 149 -13.68 1.18 13.70
C VAL A 149 -14.23 2.46 14.32
#